data_AF-A0A142YEJ3-F1
#
_entry.id   AF-A0A142YEJ3-F1
#
_cell.length_a   1.000
_cell.length_b   1.000
_cell.length_c   1.000
_cell.angle_alpha   90.00
_cell.angle_beta   90.00
_cell.angle_gamma   90.00
#
_symmetry.space_group_name_H-M   'P 1'
#
loop_
_entity.id
_entity.type
_entity.pdbx_description
1 polymer ?
#
loop_
_entity_poly.entity_id
_entity_poly.type
_entity_poly.pdbx_seq_one_letter_code
_entity_poly.pdbx_strand_id
1 'polypeptide(L)'
;MRRPTRSLLAWLALTLTFAGCGPAPLIQVETVVNPDGSCDRSIWQPKDSLLPEGALGPDWNSRWASVADVSVPPAFQEEVGGSTGTPYFHAQGRFDSPAQIPSHFRKTIEGYPEFGSSDLTRSYKRKDYGLFVEHDWSEGITNNVTREGFEKARDAFIEIAGSMIPDGFKRVYGPDFEVSAAVEELKRRGLPLFRDLLDIWYDAAAIEDPKAASEVMTTQLIAALERAGIDLHDAQGSVVSSEEATRRVREHLNERIAATFRHHDGSPPKPEEIEAILSSLSAPPYSPTWNSYVKDRKEELEARLLPLVVRMTGYYAYPPLLQPPGPRFAFAVRLPGEIVPAESNGRVESSGRVSWRFDVARLFPGGFTMTARSVEIVPEAQRRLLGRLAIPDAKAALAIRDLATEDPDVANLLRRAAETGDARLLESTPETDASTATRLDRLKELLGATP
;
A
#
# COMPACT_ATOMS: atom_id res chain seq x y z
N MET A 1 1.60 -31.29 -10.51
CA MET A 1 2.88 -30.60 -10.25
C MET A 1 2.80 -29.97 -8.86
N ARG A 2 3.54 -30.52 -7.91
CA ARG A 2 3.51 -30.13 -6.48
C ARG A 2 4.59 -29.08 -6.24
N ARG A 3 4.24 -27.94 -5.63
CA ARG A 3 5.16 -26.83 -5.30
C ARG A 3 5.74 -27.03 -3.89
N PRO A 4 7.07 -27.09 -3.70
CA PRO A 4 7.70 -27.11 -2.38
C PRO A 4 8.50 -25.82 -2.15
N THR A 5 7.82 -24.73 -1.78
CA THR A 5 8.47 -23.44 -1.40
C THR A 5 7.95 -22.89 -0.08
N ARG A 6 7.37 -23.74 0.77
CA ARG A 6 6.57 -23.27 1.91
C ARG A 6 7.32 -23.14 3.22
N SER A 7 8.48 -23.74 3.49
CA SER A 7 8.87 -23.97 4.89
C SER A 7 9.37 -22.75 5.69
N LEU A 8 10.13 -21.83 5.08
CA LEU A 8 10.65 -20.65 5.81
C LEU A 8 9.65 -19.49 5.82
N LEU A 9 9.03 -19.27 4.66
CA LEU A 9 7.85 -18.42 4.53
C LEU A 9 6.67 -18.97 5.35
N ALA A 10 6.57 -20.28 5.63
CA ALA A 10 5.55 -20.84 6.52
C ALA A 10 5.80 -20.58 7.99
N TRP A 11 7.03 -20.31 8.44
CA TRP A 11 7.26 -19.97 9.85
C TRP A 11 6.91 -18.49 10.12
N LEU A 12 7.24 -17.61 9.18
CA LEU A 12 6.76 -16.21 9.13
C LEU A 12 5.27 -16.11 8.75
N ALA A 13 4.76 -17.03 7.93
CA ALA A 13 3.35 -17.12 7.60
C ALA A 13 2.55 -17.82 8.70
N LEU A 14 3.10 -18.72 9.53
CA LEU A 14 2.31 -19.34 10.63
C LEU A 14 1.91 -18.32 11.70
N THR A 15 2.67 -17.25 11.88
CA THR A 15 2.27 -16.10 12.69
C THR A 15 1.33 -15.13 11.94
N LEU A 16 1.16 -15.31 10.61
CA LEU A 16 0.41 -14.43 9.70
C LEU A 16 -0.63 -15.15 8.80
N THR A 17 -0.98 -16.42 9.01
CA THR A 17 -1.89 -17.16 8.12
C THR A 17 -2.77 -18.14 8.88
N PHE A 18 -3.71 -17.57 9.61
CA PHE A 18 -5.05 -18.16 9.70
C PHE A 18 -6.00 -17.15 9.10
N ALA A 19 -6.19 -17.17 7.78
CA ALA A 19 -7.12 -16.27 7.11
C ALA A 19 -8.51 -16.38 7.75
N GLY A 20 -9.03 -15.27 8.28
CA GLY A 20 -10.43 -15.18 8.67
C GLY A 20 -11.32 -15.72 7.54
N CYS A 21 -12.21 -16.65 7.87
CA CYS A 21 -13.13 -17.22 6.90
C CYS A 21 -14.22 -16.18 6.59
N GLY A 22 -14.13 -15.54 5.42
CA GLY A 22 -15.13 -14.59 4.94
C GLY A 22 -14.75 -14.03 3.56
N PRO A 23 -15.70 -13.48 2.80
CA PRO A 23 -15.36 -12.74 1.59
C PRO A 23 -14.71 -11.39 1.97
N ALA A 24 -13.71 -10.99 1.18
CA ALA A 24 -13.10 -9.67 1.31
C ALA A 24 -14.14 -8.57 1.04
N PRO A 25 -14.23 -7.51 1.87
CA PRO A 25 -15.06 -6.34 1.59
C PRO A 25 -14.67 -5.72 0.24
N LEU A 26 -15.65 -5.33 -0.56
CA LEU A 26 -15.42 -4.78 -1.89
C LEU A 26 -15.74 -3.29 -1.91
N ILE A 27 -14.80 -2.47 -2.34
CA ILE A 27 -14.97 -1.01 -2.42
C ILE A 27 -14.77 -0.57 -3.85
N GLN A 28 -15.80 0.04 -4.44
CA GLN A 28 -15.72 0.68 -5.73
C GLN A 28 -16.02 2.17 -5.60
N VAL A 29 -15.27 2.96 -6.35
CA VAL A 29 -15.35 4.40 -6.37
C VAL A 29 -15.17 4.90 -7.80
N GLU A 30 -16.08 5.75 -8.26
CA GLU A 30 -16.00 6.39 -9.57
C GLU A 30 -16.24 7.89 -9.45
N THR A 31 -15.34 8.69 -10.02
CA THR A 31 -15.47 10.15 -10.10
C THR A 31 -15.43 10.61 -11.54
N VAL A 32 -16.32 11.53 -11.91
CA VAL A 32 -16.21 12.35 -13.12
C VAL A 32 -15.97 13.79 -12.70
N VAL A 33 -14.83 14.36 -13.08
CA VAL A 33 -14.56 15.79 -12.91
C VAL A 33 -15.01 16.52 -14.17
N ASN A 34 -15.76 17.60 -13.99
CA ASN A 34 -16.25 18.46 -15.05
C ASN A 34 -15.24 19.60 -15.31
N PRO A 35 -15.29 20.26 -16.49
CA PRO A 35 -14.38 21.35 -16.84
C PRO A 35 -14.34 22.53 -15.84
N ASP A 36 -15.48 22.79 -15.19
CA ASP A 36 -15.63 23.83 -14.15
C ASP A 36 -15.05 23.44 -12.78
N GLY A 37 -14.61 22.18 -12.62
CA GLY A 37 -14.12 21.64 -11.37
C GLY A 37 -15.20 21.04 -10.46
N SER A 38 -16.48 21.09 -10.85
CA SER A 38 -17.52 20.28 -10.21
C SER A 38 -17.30 18.80 -10.51
N CYS A 39 -17.94 17.92 -9.76
CA CYS A 39 -17.80 16.49 -9.99
C CYS A 39 -19.07 15.70 -9.69
N ASP A 40 -19.24 14.60 -10.44
CA ASP A 40 -20.18 13.53 -10.13
C ASP A 40 -19.41 12.38 -9.50
N ARG A 41 -19.95 11.82 -8.41
CA ARG A 41 -19.32 10.72 -7.67
C ARG A 41 -20.32 9.60 -7.46
N SER A 42 -19.85 8.38 -7.67
CA SER A 42 -20.53 7.14 -7.29
C SER A 42 -19.63 6.30 -6.39
N ILE A 43 -20.21 5.75 -5.32
CA ILE A 43 -19.51 4.86 -4.39
C ILE A 43 -20.32 3.60 -4.15
N TRP A 44 -19.63 2.46 -4.07
CA TRP A 44 -20.21 1.18 -3.67
C TRP A 44 -19.37 0.59 -2.54
N GLN A 45 -19.95 0.44 -1.36
CA GLN A 45 -19.23 0.04 -0.15
C GLN A 45 -20.10 -0.83 0.76
N PRO A 46 -19.49 -1.63 1.66
CA PRO A 46 -20.24 -2.36 2.67
C PRO A 46 -21.03 -1.41 3.57
N LYS A 47 -22.25 -1.79 3.98
CA LYS A 47 -23.09 -0.96 4.86
C LYS A 47 -22.61 -0.90 6.30
N ASP A 48 -22.03 -1.99 6.79
CA ASP A 48 -21.81 -2.19 8.22
C ASP A 48 -20.32 -2.13 8.61
N SER A 49 -19.43 -1.75 7.68
CA SER A 49 -18.00 -1.68 7.96
C SER A 49 -17.30 -0.67 7.05
N LEU A 50 -16.12 -0.22 7.48
CA LEU A 50 -15.25 0.69 6.73
C LEU A 50 -15.87 2.08 6.45
N LEU A 51 -16.80 2.51 7.30
CA LEU A 51 -17.49 3.79 7.20
C LEU A 51 -17.10 4.73 8.35
N PRO A 52 -17.07 6.06 8.11
CA PRO A 52 -16.94 7.03 9.19
C PRO A 52 -18.21 7.08 10.04
N GLU A 53 -18.06 7.56 11.27
CA GLU A 53 -19.19 7.82 12.16
C GLU A 53 -20.22 8.75 11.50
N GLY A 54 -21.51 8.40 11.58
CA GLY A 54 -22.61 9.15 10.98
C GLY A 54 -22.86 8.88 9.49
N ALA A 55 -22.03 8.07 8.81
CA ALA A 55 -22.34 7.61 7.46
C ALA A 55 -23.67 6.87 7.42
N LEU A 56 -24.41 6.99 6.31
CA LEU A 56 -25.77 6.48 6.12
C LEU A 56 -26.84 7.06 7.06
N GLY A 57 -26.48 8.00 7.94
CA GLY A 57 -27.43 8.80 8.72
C GLY A 57 -28.16 9.85 7.85
N PRO A 58 -29.22 10.50 8.36
CA PRO A 58 -30.02 11.47 7.60
C PRO A 58 -29.19 12.61 7.00
N ASP A 59 -28.30 13.22 7.80
CA ASP A 59 -27.46 14.34 7.37
C ASP A 59 -26.44 13.92 6.31
N TRP A 60 -25.95 12.67 6.37
CA TRP A 60 -25.03 12.15 5.36
C TRP A 60 -25.78 11.85 4.07
N ASN A 61 -26.94 11.18 4.17
CA ASN A 61 -27.78 10.80 3.01
C ASN A 61 -28.31 12.03 2.26
N SER A 62 -28.66 13.12 2.95
CA SER A 62 -29.15 14.34 2.31
C SER A 62 -28.11 15.06 1.44
N ARG A 63 -26.83 14.69 1.56
CA ARG A 63 -25.75 15.21 0.71
C ARG A 63 -25.57 14.43 -0.58
N TRP A 64 -26.22 13.26 -0.70
CA TRP A 64 -26.22 12.45 -1.91
C TRP A 64 -27.54 12.63 -2.65
N ALA A 65 -27.50 12.54 -3.98
CA ALA A 65 -28.71 12.58 -4.79
C ALA A 65 -29.52 11.27 -4.64
N SER A 66 -28.82 10.13 -4.43
CA SER A 66 -29.46 8.85 -4.12
C SER A 66 -28.53 7.97 -3.29
N VAL A 67 -29.15 7.11 -2.47
CA VAL A 67 -28.51 6.01 -1.74
C VAL A 67 -29.42 4.80 -1.86
N ALA A 68 -28.90 3.69 -2.39
CA ALA A 68 -29.69 2.49 -2.67
C ALA A 68 -28.93 1.21 -2.35
N ASP A 69 -29.66 0.16 -2.06
CA ASP A 69 -29.07 -1.15 -1.76
C ASP A 69 -28.62 -1.85 -3.03
N VAL A 70 -27.48 -2.52 -2.96
CA VAL A 70 -26.90 -3.30 -4.06
C VAL A 70 -26.32 -4.61 -3.53
N SER A 71 -26.32 -5.64 -4.36
CA SER A 71 -25.79 -6.95 -3.95
C SER A 71 -24.26 -7.00 -3.97
N VAL A 72 -23.65 -6.43 -5.00
CA VAL A 72 -22.19 -6.44 -5.25
C VAL A 72 -21.81 -5.19 -6.05
N PRO A 73 -20.66 -4.55 -5.78
CA PRO A 73 -20.18 -3.48 -6.64
C PRO A 73 -19.91 -3.95 -8.08
N PRO A 74 -20.31 -3.19 -9.11
CA PRO A 74 -20.17 -3.57 -10.52
C PRO A 74 -18.79 -4.09 -10.93
N ALA A 75 -17.71 -3.47 -10.46
CA ALA A 75 -16.33 -3.83 -10.82
C ALA A 75 -15.90 -5.24 -10.37
N PHE A 76 -16.68 -5.90 -9.52
CA PHE A 76 -16.39 -7.23 -8.98
C PHE A 76 -17.45 -8.27 -9.31
N GLN A 77 -18.53 -7.93 -10.02
CA GLN A 77 -19.65 -8.85 -10.27
C GLN A 77 -19.22 -10.18 -10.89
N GLU A 78 -18.31 -10.13 -11.88
CA GLU A 78 -17.79 -11.33 -12.56
C GLU A 78 -16.94 -12.23 -11.65
N GLU A 79 -16.35 -11.67 -10.58
CA GLU A 79 -15.42 -12.39 -9.70
C GLU A 79 -16.13 -13.12 -8.55
N VAL A 80 -17.25 -12.58 -8.06
CA VAL A 80 -17.96 -13.08 -6.87
C VAL A 80 -19.30 -13.78 -7.16
N GLY A 81 -19.71 -13.88 -8.42
CA GLY A 81 -20.84 -14.74 -8.82
C GLY A 81 -22.22 -14.34 -8.29
N GLY A 82 -22.40 -13.08 -7.85
CA GLY A 82 -23.72 -12.45 -7.64
C GLY A 82 -24.10 -12.07 -6.21
N SER A 83 -23.59 -12.73 -5.17
CA SER A 83 -23.79 -12.31 -3.76
C SER A 83 -22.62 -12.75 -2.89
N THR A 84 -22.06 -11.82 -2.12
CA THR A 84 -21.02 -12.13 -1.13
C THR A 84 -21.58 -12.39 0.27
N GLY A 85 -22.91 -12.30 0.47
CA GLY A 85 -23.52 -12.32 1.80
C GLY A 85 -23.24 -11.07 2.66
N THR A 86 -22.49 -10.09 2.14
CA THR A 86 -22.27 -8.78 2.76
C THR A 86 -23.24 -7.78 2.14
N PRO A 87 -23.99 -6.99 2.93
CA PRO A 87 -24.85 -5.95 2.39
C PRO A 87 -24.01 -4.77 1.89
N TYR A 88 -24.25 -4.34 0.64
CA TYR A 88 -23.64 -3.15 0.06
C TYR A 88 -24.68 -2.07 -0.19
N PHE A 89 -24.22 -0.84 -0.32
CA PHE A 89 -25.01 0.27 -0.85
C PHE A 89 -24.27 0.93 -2.02
N HIS A 90 -25.03 1.63 -2.86
CA HIS A 90 -24.57 2.56 -3.87
C HIS A 90 -25.05 3.96 -3.51
N ALA A 91 -24.14 4.92 -3.40
CA ALA A 91 -24.50 6.33 -3.26
C ALA A 91 -23.96 7.13 -4.44
N GLN A 92 -24.79 8.03 -4.97
CA GLN A 92 -24.46 8.88 -6.11
C GLN A 92 -24.85 10.33 -5.84
N GLY A 93 -23.98 11.28 -6.21
CA GLY A 93 -24.19 12.70 -5.99
C GLY A 93 -23.36 13.58 -6.92
N ARG A 94 -23.77 14.85 -7.01
CA ARG A 94 -23.06 15.91 -7.73
C ARG A 94 -22.62 16.97 -6.72
N PHE A 95 -21.39 17.44 -6.86
CA PHE A 95 -20.74 18.34 -5.91
C PHE A 95 -20.04 19.47 -6.65
N ASP A 96 -20.05 20.68 -6.09
CA ASP A 96 -19.40 21.85 -6.72
C ASP A 96 -17.88 21.71 -6.76
N SER A 97 -17.32 20.87 -5.89
CA SER A 97 -15.91 20.49 -5.92
C SER A 97 -15.68 19.13 -5.24
N PRO A 98 -14.57 18.44 -5.54
CA PRO A 98 -14.22 17.18 -4.87
C PRO A 98 -14.09 17.28 -3.35
N ALA A 99 -13.71 18.46 -2.83
CA ALA A 99 -13.62 18.72 -1.39
C ALA A 99 -14.97 18.67 -0.68
N GLN A 100 -16.08 18.88 -1.41
CA GLN A 100 -17.41 18.78 -0.85
C GLN A 100 -17.95 17.35 -0.80
N ILE A 101 -17.36 16.37 -1.48
CA ILE A 101 -17.88 15.01 -1.42
C ILE A 101 -17.82 14.51 0.05
N PRO A 102 -18.91 13.99 0.64
CA PRO A 102 -18.90 13.46 2.01
C PRO A 102 -17.80 12.42 2.23
N SER A 103 -17.19 12.41 3.42
CA SER A 103 -16.32 11.30 3.81
C SER A 103 -17.15 10.01 3.83
N HIS A 104 -16.60 8.94 3.28
CA HIS A 104 -17.33 7.68 3.14
C HIS A 104 -16.44 6.46 3.41
N PHE A 105 -15.15 6.63 3.66
CA PHE A 105 -14.27 5.52 4.02
C PHE A 105 -13.48 5.86 5.27
N ARG A 106 -13.55 4.96 6.25
CA ARG A 106 -12.74 5.00 7.45
C ARG A 106 -12.53 3.59 7.98
N LYS A 107 -11.27 3.19 8.19
CA LYS A 107 -10.93 1.97 8.91
C LYS A 107 -10.29 2.34 10.25
N THR A 108 -10.84 1.80 11.32
CA THR A 108 -10.29 1.85 12.68
C THR A 108 -9.98 0.43 13.13
N ILE A 109 -9.31 0.30 14.28
CA ILE A 109 -9.16 -0.99 14.97
C ILE A 109 -10.06 -0.92 16.20
N GLU A 110 -11.09 -1.76 16.20
CA GLU A 110 -12.05 -1.82 17.29
C GLU A 110 -11.35 -2.11 18.61
N GLY A 111 -11.68 -1.34 19.64
CA GLY A 111 -11.04 -1.43 20.95
C GLY A 111 -9.71 -0.69 21.10
N TYR A 112 -9.16 -0.11 20.02
CA TYR A 112 -7.85 0.54 20.05
C TYR A 112 -7.84 1.91 19.34
N PRO A 113 -8.53 2.93 19.89
CA PRO A 113 -8.62 4.26 19.29
C PRO A 113 -7.28 5.02 19.21
N GLU A 114 -6.30 4.64 20.01
CA GLU A 114 -4.96 5.27 20.05
C GLU A 114 -4.17 5.11 18.75
N PHE A 115 -4.56 4.17 17.88
CA PHE A 115 -3.95 4.01 16.56
C PHE A 115 -4.47 5.02 15.54
N GLY A 116 -5.59 5.69 15.84
CA GLY A 116 -6.27 6.62 14.96
C GLY A 116 -7.14 5.92 13.90
N SER A 117 -7.11 6.44 12.68
CA SER A 117 -7.84 5.88 11.55
C SER A 117 -7.00 5.84 10.27
N SER A 118 -7.33 4.89 9.40
CA SER A 118 -7.04 4.98 7.97
C SER A 118 -8.25 5.60 7.28
N ASP A 119 -8.01 6.69 6.55
CA ASP A 119 -9.04 7.49 5.90
C ASP A 119 -8.75 7.60 4.41
N LEU A 120 -9.79 7.90 3.65
CA LEU A 120 -9.68 8.30 2.26
C LEU A 120 -9.46 9.81 2.17
N THR A 121 -8.30 10.21 1.68
CA THR A 121 -7.95 11.61 1.43
C THR A 121 -8.09 11.93 -0.05
N ARG A 122 -8.42 13.18 -0.36
CA ARG A 122 -8.57 13.64 -1.74
C ARG A 122 -8.08 15.06 -1.90
N SER A 123 -7.50 15.35 -3.04
CA SER A 123 -7.20 16.69 -3.50
C SER A 123 -7.41 16.80 -5.01
N TYR A 124 -7.84 17.98 -5.43
CA TYR A 124 -8.02 18.32 -6.83
C TYR A 124 -7.55 19.75 -7.04
N LYS A 125 -6.76 19.97 -8.09
CA LYS A 125 -6.33 21.30 -8.51
C LYS A 125 -6.69 21.49 -9.99
N ARG A 126 -7.28 22.65 -10.28
CA ARG A 126 -7.51 23.15 -11.63
C ARG A 126 -6.60 24.35 -11.84
N LYS A 127 -5.75 24.30 -12.87
CA LYS A 127 -4.87 25.41 -13.21
C LYS A 127 -5.16 25.88 -14.63
N ASP A 128 -5.60 27.13 -14.73
CA ASP A 128 -6.02 27.74 -15.99
C ASP A 128 -4.85 28.54 -16.59
N TYR A 129 -4.37 28.12 -17.76
CA TYR A 129 -3.33 28.81 -18.52
C TYR A 129 -3.91 29.66 -19.66
N GLY A 130 -5.24 29.79 -19.73
CA GLY A 130 -5.96 30.52 -20.78
C GLY A 130 -6.09 29.75 -22.10
N LEU A 131 -5.00 29.17 -22.60
CA LEU A 131 -4.99 28.40 -23.86
C LEU A 131 -5.26 26.89 -23.68
N PHE A 132 -5.08 26.42 -22.45
CA PHE A 132 -5.37 25.08 -21.98
C PHE A 132 -5.59 25.12 -20.46
N VAL A 133 -6.19 24.07 -19.91
CA VAL A 133 -6.44 23.89 -18.48
C VAL A 133 -5.78 22.59 -18.04
N GLU A 134 -5.05 22.62 -16.93
CA GLU A 134 -4.53 21.42 -16.28
C GLU A 134 -5.47 20.99 -15.15
N HIS A 135 -5.74 19.68 -15.09
CA HIS A 135 -6.48 19.04 -14.02
C HIS A 135 -5.55 18.05 -13.31
N ASP A 136 -5.36 18.26 -12.01
CA ASP A 136 -4.52 17.42 -11.16
C ASP A 136 -5.37 16.77 -10.08
N TRP A 137 -5.51 15.44 -10.13
CA TRP A 137 -6.29 14.64 -9.21
C TRP A 137 -5.38 13.75 -8.37
N SER A 138 -5.62 13.76 -7.06
CA SER A 138 -4.98 12.83 -6.14
C SER A 138 -6.00 12.33 -5.11
N GLU A 139 -6.10 11.02 -4.96
CA GLU A 139 -6.95 10.36 -3.98
C GLU A 139 -6.16 9.24 -3.32
N GLY A 140 -6.16 9.14 -2.00
CA GLY A 140 -5.32 8.18 -1.30
C GLY A 140 -6.01 7.52 -0.13
N ILE A 141 -5.66 6.26 0.12
CA ILE A 141 -6.02 5.56 1.36
C ILE A 141 -4.81 5.59 2.27
N THR A 142 -4.94 6.20 3.44
CA THR A 142 -3.81 6.35 4.36
C THR A 142 -3.48 5.04 5.09
N ASN A 143 -2.24 4.88 5.52
CA ASN A 143 -1.86 3.90 6.52
C ASN A 143 -0.86 4.57 7.47
N ASN A 144 -0.90 4.20 8.75
CA ASN A 144 -0.21 4.93 9.83
C ASN A 144 1.14 4.31 10.21
N VAL A 145 1.67 3.37 9.43
CA VAL A 145 2.94 2.73 9.74
C VAL A 145 4.08 3.59 9.21
N THR A 146 4.80 4.24 10.12
CA THR A 146 6.06 4.92 9.82
C THR A 146 7.23 4.00 10.11
N ARG A 147 8.38 4.23 9.45
CA ARG A 147 9.60 3.45 9.70
C ARG A 147 10.02 3.52 11.17
N GLU A 148 10.04 4.73 11.74
CA GLU A 148 10.39 4.92 13.15
C GLU A 148 9.40 4.22 14.10
N GLY A 149 8.09 4.30 13.80
CA GLY A 149 7.05 3.63 14.58
C GLY A 149 7.19 2.11 14.52
N PHE A 150 7.45 1.58 13.33
CA PHE A 150 7.73 0.16 13.10
C PHE A 150 8.94 -0.31 13.91
N GLU A 151 10.08 0.38 13.82
CA GLU A 151 11.31 -0.02 14.53
C GLU A 151 11.14 -0.04 16.05
N LYS A 152 10.47 0.98 16.61
CA LYS A 152 10.15 1.04 18.04
C LYS A 152 9.23 -0.11 18.46
N ALA A 153 8.20 -0.40 17.66
CA ALA A 153 7.27 -1.47 17.95
C ALA A 153 7.90 -2.87 17.81
N ARG A 154 8.73 -3.07 16.79
CA ARG A 154 9.55 -4.28 16.56
C ARG A 154 10.44 -4.56 17.75
N ASP A 155 11.18 -3.57 18.23
CA ASP A 155 12.14 -3.76 19.33
C ASP A 155 11.41 -4.11 20.63
N ALA A 156 10.32 -3.40 20.94
CA ALA A 156 9.46 -3.74 22.07
C ALA A 156 8.82 -5.14 21.92
N PHE A 157 8.42 -5.52 20.70
CA PHE A 157 7.83 -6.83 20.43
C PHE A 157 8.85 -7.94 20.69
N ILE A 158 10.07 -7.78 20.18
CA ILE A 158 11.16 -8.74 20.36
C ILE A 158 11.58 -8.83 21.83
N GLU A 159 11.59 -7.72 22.57
CA GLU A 159 11.89 -7.73 24.01
C GLU A 159 10.87 -8.57 24.79
N ILE A 160 9.57 -8.35 24.55
CA ILE A 160 8.51 -9.10 25.22
C ILE A 160 8.52 -10.58 24.77
N ALA A 161 8.54 -10.83 23.46
CA ALA A 161 8.59 -12.17 22.90
C ALA A 161 9.84 -12.94 23.35
N GLY A 162 10.97 -12.24 23.53
CA GLY A 162 12.23 -12.79 23.99
C GLY A 162 12.17 -13.38 25.40
N SER A 163 11.19 -12.99 26.22
CA SER A 163 10.89 -13.64 27.51
C SER A 163 9.91 -14.81 27.37
N MET A 164 8.90 -14.67 26.50
CA MET A 164 7.83 -15.65 26.33
C MET A 164 8.27 -16.90 25.56
N ILE A 165 9.14 -16.78 24.57
CA ILE A 165 9.56 -17.93 23.77
C ILE A 165 10.42 -18.91 24.60
N PRO A 166 11.42 -18.47 25.39
CA PRO A 166 12.14 -19.36 26.30
C PRO A 166 11.26 -20.13 27.28
N ASP A 167 10.25 -19.45 27.86
CA ASP A 167 9.28 -20.09 28.75
C ASP A 167 8.45 -21.15 28.02
N GLY A 168 8.02 -20.85 26.79
CA GLY A 168 7.34 -21.81 25.92
C GLY A 168 8.20 -23.04 25.61
N PHE A 169 9.48 -22.84 25.27
CA PHE A 169 10.42 -23.93 25.03
C PHE A 169 10.58 -24.83 26.26
N LYS A 170 10.76 -24.24 27.44
CA LYS A 170 10.86 -25.00 28.70
C LYS A 170 9.59 -25.78 29.01
N ARG A 171 8.41 -25.20 28.74
CA ARG A 171 7.14 -25.88 28.99
C ARG A 171 6.87 -27.01 28.00
N VAL A 172 7.14 -26.78 26.72
CA VAL A 172 6.76 -27.71 25.65
C VAL A 172 7.75 -28.85 25.53
N TYR A 173 9.04 -28.56 25.60
CA TYR A 173 10.10 -29.54 25.37
C TYR A 173 10.84 -29.94 26.64
N GLY A 174 10.78 -29.12 27.70
CA GLY A 174 11.45 -29.38 28.97
C GLY A 174 11.07 -30.69 29.68
N PRO A 175 9.91 -31.32 29.45
CA PRO A 175 9.63 -32.66 29.98
C PRO A 175 10.49 -33.78 29.35
N ASP A 176 10.89 -33.60 28.09
CA ASP A 176 11.59 -34.62 27.30
C ASP A 176 13.08 -34.27 27.08
N PHE A 177 13.44 -32.99 27.20
CA PHE A 177 14.76 -32.45 26.89
C PHE A 177 15.25 -31.35 27.84
N GLU A 178 16.55 -31.32 28.07
CA GLU A 178 17.31 -30.16 28.50
C GLU A 178 17.41 -29.13 27.36
N VAL A 179 16.68 -28.00 27.51
CA VAL A 179 16.57 -26.97 26.46
C VAL A 179 17.35 -25.69 26.73
N SER A 180 18.15 -25.63 27.79
CA SER A 180 18.89 -24.41 28.16
C SER A 180 19.82 -23.93 27.03
N ALA A 181 20.54 -24.84 26.38
CA ALA A 181 21.39 -24.49 25.24
C ALA A 181 20.59 -24.04 24.02
N ALA A 182 19.42 -24.63 23.77
CA ALA A 182 18.52 -24.22 22.68
C ALA A 182 17.96 -22.82 22.90
N VAL A 183 17.58 -22.50 24.14
CA VAL A 183 17.12 -21.16 24.55
C VAL A 183 18.22 -20.12 24.36
N GLU A 184 19.45 -20.42 24.77
CA GLU A 184 20.58 -19.49 24.58
C GLU A 184 20.92 -19.31 23.09
N GLU A 185 20.84 -20.37 22.28
CA GLU A 185 21.04 -20.26 20.83
C GLU A 185 19.96 -19.41 20.16
N LEU A 186 18.70 -19.59 20.55
CA LEU A 186 17.58 -18.78 20.08
C LEU A 186 17.80 -17.30 20.41
N LYS A 187 18.20 -16.96 21.63
CA LYS A 187 18.50 -15.56 22.01
C LYS A 187 19.66 -15.00 21.22
N ARG A 188 20.72 -15.79 21.06
CA ARG A 188 21.99 -15.37 20.45
C ARG A 188 21.91 -15.17 18.94
N ARG A 189 21.18 -16.04 18.23
CA ARG A 189 21.09 -16.01 16.75
C ARG A 189 19.66 -15.86 16.23
N GLY A 190 18.70 -16.51 16.87
CA GLY A 190 17.31 -16.52 16.40
C GLY A 190 16.63 -15.16 16.51
N LEU A 191 16.73 -14.47 17.65
CA LEU A 191 16.12 -13.15 17.84
C LEU A 191 16.75 -12.07 16.92
N PRO A 192 18.09 -11.98 16.78
CA PRO A 192 18.69 -11.09 15.77
C PRO A 192 18.25 -11.41 14.35
N LEU A 193 18.20 -12.68 13.94
CA LEU A 193 17.71 -13.06 12.62
C LEU A 193 16.23 -12.64 12.45
N PHE A 194 15.39 -12.86 13.45
CA PHE A 194 13.98 -12.45 13.40
C PHE A 194 13.82 -10.92 13.26
N ARG A 195 14.66 -10.14 13.96
CA ARG A 195 14.74 -8.68 13.78
C ARG A 195 15.07 -8.31 12.34
N ASP A 196 16.12 -8.90 11.78
CA ASP A 196 16.55 -8.65 10.40
C ASP A 196 15.41 -8.98 9.41
N LEU A 197 14.73 -10.10 9.59
CA LEU A 197 13.62 -10.51 8.72
C LEU A 197 12.44 -9.53 8.73
N LEU A 198 12.14 -8.94 9.89
CA LEU A 198 11.10 -7.91 10.01
C LEU A 198 11.50 -6.62 9.27
N ASP A 199 12.78 -6.24 9.32
CA ASP A 199 13.28 -5.05 8.62
C ASP A 199 13.25 -5.22 7.11
N ILE A 200 13.71 -6.38 6.65
CA ILE A 200 13.67 -6.76 5.24
C ILE A 200 12.24 -6.74 4.71
N TRP A 201 11.29 -7.25 5.50
CA TRP A 201 9.88 -7.22 5.14
C TRP A 201 9.35 -5.79 5.02
N TYR A 202 9.65 -4.92 5.99
CA TYR A 202 9.24 -3.52 5.93
C TYR A 202 9.85 -2.80 4.71
N ASP A 203 11.15 -2.94 4.50
CA ASP A 203 11.87 -2.25 3.43
C ASP A 203 11.41 -2.71 2.04
N ALA A 204 11.22 -4.01 1.86
CA ALA A 204 10.66 -4.53 0.61
C ALA A 204 9.24 -4.01 0.35
N ALA A 205 8.41 -3.92 1.40
CA ALA A 205 7.04 -3.44 1.24
C ALA A 205 6.94 -1.91 1.05
N ALA A 206 7.93 -1.14 1.52
CA ALA A 206 8.02 0.30 1.29
C ALA A 206 8.39 0.66 -0.16
N ILE A 207 8.83 -0.30 -0.97
CA ILE A 207 9.23 -0.09 -2.37
C ILE A 207 8.01 -0.26 -3.28
N GLU A 208 7.71 0.77 -4.07
CA GLU A 208 6.57 0.76 -4.98
C GLU A 208 6.74 -0.19 -6.18
N ASP A 209 7.97 -0.34 -6.69
CA ASP A 209 8.27 -1.21 -7.83
C ASP A 209 8.43 -2.68 -7.38
N PRO A 210 7.58 -3.61 -7.88
CA PRO A 210 7.62 -5.00 -7.42
C PRO A 210 8.93 -5.73 -7.71
N LYS A 211 9.67 -5.35 -8.76
CA LYS A 211 10.95 -6.00 -9.10
C LYS A 211 12.03 -5.55 -8.12
N ALA A 212 12.17 -4.25 -7.91
CA ALA A 212 13.08 -3.68 -6.92
C ALA A 212 12.76 -4.18 -5.51
N ALA A 213 11.47 -4.26 -5.13
CA ALA A 213 11.04 -4.84 -3.87
C ALA A 213 11.50 -6.30 -3.71
N SER A 214 11.31 -7.12 -4.76
CA SER A 214 11.75 -8.51 -4.78
C SER A 214 13.27 -8.66 -4.72
N GLU A 215 14.01 -7.80 -5.40
CA GLU A 215 15.48 -7.78 -5.40
C GLU A 215 16.04 -7.41 -4.03
N VAL A 216 15.49 -6.37 -3.40
CA VAL A 216 15.84 -5.96 -2.04
C VAL A 216 15.52 -7.08 -1.05
N MET A 217 14.32 -7.64 -1.11
CA MET A 217 13.93 -8.76 -0.25
C MET A 217 14.90 -9.93 -0.39
N THR A 218 15.20 -10.34 -1.61
CA THR A 218 16.08 -11.49 -1.88
C THR A 218 17.50 -11.22 -1.38
N THR A 219 18.08 -10.08 -1.75
CA THR A 219 19.47 -9.73 -1.44
C THR A 219 19.68 -9.60 0.07
N GLN A 220 18.79 -8.89 0.77
CA GLN A 220 18.92 -8.70 2.20
C GLN A 220 18.59 -9.98 2.99
N LEU A 221 17.63 -10.79 2.52
CA LEU A 221 17.32 -12.10 3.11
C LEU A 221 18.53 -13.03 3.07
N ILE A 222 19.20 -13.11 1.91
CA ILE A 222 20.43 -13.92 1.78
C ILE A 222 21.47 -13.45 2.77
N ALA A 223 21.75 -12.14 2.81
CA ALA A 223 22.74 -11.58 3.74
C ALA A 223 22.38 -11.85 5.22
N ALA A 224 21.10 -11.81 5.59
CA ALA A 224 20.65 -12.14 6.94
C ALA A 224 20.84 -13.62 7.29
N LEU A 225 20.52 -14.52 6.36
CA LEU A 225 20.70 -15.96 6.53
C LEU A 225 22.18 -16.34 6.58
N GLU A 226 23.04 -15.70 5.79
CA GLU A 226 24.49 -15.89 5.84
C GLU A 226 25.09 -15.43 7.17
N ARG A 227 24.65 -14.27 7.71
CA ARG A 227 25.03 -13.84 9.07
C ARG A 227 24.59 -14.84 10.13
N ALA A 228 23.46 -15.52 9.93
CA ALA A 228 23.01 -16.59 10.82
C ALA A 228 23.84 -17.88 10.67
N GLY A 229 24.62 -18.01 9.59
CA GLY A 229 25.48 -19.15 9.29
C GLY A 229 24.89 -20.13 8.28
N ILE A 230 23.98 -19.68 7.42
CA ILE A 230 23.38 -20.46 6.34
C ILE A 230 23.92 -19.93 5.01
N ASP A 231 24.74 -20.75 4.34
CA ASP A 231 25.26 -20.42 3.01
C ASP A 231 24.20 -20.72 1.94
N LEU A 232 23.81 -19.70 1.19
CA LEU A 232 22.85 -19.80 0.09
C LEU A 232 23.49 -19.64 -1.29
N HIS A 233 24.81 -19.73 -1.39
CA HIS A 233 25.53 -19.74 -2.65
C HIS A 233 25.98 -21.16 -3.03
N ASP A 234 26.00 -21.44 -4.32
CA ASP A 234 26.60 -22.64 -4.87
C ASP A 234 28.13 -22.50 -4.98
N ALA A 235 28.80 -23.54 -5.50
CA ALA A 235 30.24 -23.54 -5.67
C ALA A 235 30.74 -22.50 -6.69
N GLN A 236 29.85 -21.94 -7.50
CA GLN A 236 30.13 -20.88 -8.46
C GLN A 236 29.84 -19.48 -7.90
N GLY A 237 29.40 -19.38 -6.64
CA GLY A 237 29.03 -18.12 -6.00
C GLY A 237 27.67 -17.59 -6.44
N SER A 238 26.82 -18.41 -7.07
CA SER A 238 25.47 -18.04 -7.48
C SER A 238 24.45 -18.42 -6.42
N VAL A 239 23.40 -17.62 -6.27
CA VAL A 239 22.29 -17.92 -5.35
C VAL A 239 21.62 -19.23 -5.75
N VAL A 240 21.48 -20.16 -4.80
CA VAL A 240 20.85 -21.45 -5.04
C VAL A 240 19.35 -21.33 -5.33
N SER A 241 18.77 -22.37 -5.94
CA SER A 241 17.32 -22.42 -6.18
C SER A 241 16.52 -22.35 -4.87
N SER A 242 15.26 -21.92 -4.93
CA SER A 242 14.39 -21.83 -3.73
C SER A 242 14.19 -23.19 -3.03
N GLU A 243 14.14 -24.29 -3.78
CA GLU A 243 14.03 -25.65 -3.23
C GLU A 243 15.31 -26.02 -2.46
N GLU A 244 16.47 -25.71 -3.05
CA GLU A 244 17.78 -25.96 -2.45
C GLU A 244 18.01 -25.06 -1.22
N ALA A 245 17.65 -23.78 -1.28
CA ALA A 245 17.67 -22.87 -0.14
C ALA A 245 16.82 -23.42 1.01
N THR A 246 15.60 -23.90 0.71
CA THR A 246 14.71 -24.50 1.71
C THR A 246 15.33 -25.74 2.35
N ARG A 247 15.98 -26.60 1.56
CA ARG A 247 16.71 -27.77 2.07
C ARG A 247 17.84 -27.34 3.01
N ARG A 248 18.67 -26.39 2.61
CA ARG A 248 19.80 -25.89 3.41
C ARG A 248 19.36 -25.25 4.72
N VAL A 249 18.29 -24.45 4.72
CA VAL A 249 17.79 -23.90 5.98
C VAL A 249 17.28 -25.02 6.90
N ARG A 250 16.55 -25.99 6.34
CA ARG A 250 16.04 -27.12 7.13
C ARG A 250 17.18 -27.95 7.73
N GLU A 251 18.23 -28.22 6.97
CA GLU A 251 19.43 -28.91 7.45
C GLU A 251 20.13 -28.13 8.55
N HIS A 252 20.29 -26.82 8.37
CA HIS A 252 20.86 -25.95 9.41
C HIS A 252 20.04 -26.02 10.70
N LEU A 253 18.70 -25.94 10.61
CA LEU A 253 17.84 -26.04 11.79
C LEU A 253 17.92 -27.43 12.45
N ASN A 254 17.96 -28.50 11.65
CA ASN A 254 18.18 -29.87 12.13
C ASN A 254 19.46 -30.00 12.93
N GLU A 255 20.58 -29.53 12.38
CA GLU A 255 21.89 -29.55 13.03
C GLU A 255 21.88 -28.75 14.34
N ARG A 256 21.23 -27.59 14.34
CA ARG A 256 21.11 -26.75 15.55
C ARG A 256 20.27 -27.43 16.63
N ILE A 257 19.13 -28.03 16.27
CA ILE A 257 18.30 -28.79 17.23
C ILE A 257 19.11 -29.97 17.77
N ALA A 258 19.72 -30.77 16.91
CA ALA A 258 20.56 -31.90 17.29
C ALA A 258 21.72 -31.48 18.20
N ALA A 259 22.28 -30.28 18.02
CA ALA A 259 23.37 -29.77 18.83
C ALA A 259 22.93 -29.21 20.19
N THR A 260 21.71 -28.68 20.31
CA THR A 260 21.27 -27.86 21.45
C THR A 260 20.20 -28.50 22.34
N PHE A 261 19.48 -29.49 21.84
CA PHE A 261 18.56 -30.31 22.63
C PHE A 261 19.29 -31.55 23.13
N ARG A 262 19.09 -31.92 24.40
CA ARG A 262 19.58 -33.18 24.96
C ARG A 262 18.47 -33.81 25.75
N HIS A 263 18.33 -35.13 25.74
CA HIS A 263 17.53 -35.79 26.76
C HIS A 263 18.13 -35.53 28.14
N HIS A 264 17.35 -35.72 29.20
CA HIS A 264 17.83 -35.52 30.58
C HIS A 264 18.99 -36.45 30.98
N ASP A 265 19.17 -37.56 30.28
CA ASP A 265 20.32 -38.46 30.44
C ASP A 265 21.58 -37.99 29.68
N GLY A 266 21.50 -36.86 28.97
CA GLY A 266 22.57 -36.27 28.17
C GLY A 266 22.70 -36.83 26.76
N SER A 267 21.86 -37.79 26.35
CA SER A 267 21.88 -38.33 24.98
C SER A 267 21.28 -37.34 23.97
N PRO A 268 21.73 -37.37 22.69
CA PRO A 268 21.16 -36.51 21.66
C PRO A 268 19.75 -36.97 21.24
N PRO A 269 18.90 -36.05 20.76
CA PRO A 269 17.59 -36.39 20.22
C PRO A 269 17.72 -37.30 18.99
N LYS A 270 16.74 -38.18 18.82
CA LYS A 270 16.63 -39.05 17.65
C LYS A 270 16.13 -38.26 16.43
N PRO A 271 16.39 -38.75 15.20
CA PRO A 271 15.95 -38.07 13.97
C PRO A 271 14.44 -37.77 13.94
N GLU A 272 13.61 -38.70 14.40
CA GLU A 272 12.15 -38.53 14.48
C GLU A 272 11.73 -37.44 15.48
N GLU A 273 12.49 -37.25 16.56
CA GLU A 273 12.23 -36.21 17.56
C GLU A 273 12.65 -34.83 17.06
N ILE A 274 13.75 -34.75 16.32
CA ILE A 274 14.18 -33.51 15.65
C ILE A 274 13.10 -33.07 14.65
N GLU A 275 12.58 -34.00 13.85
CA GLU A 275 11.48 -33.72 12.91
C GLU A 275 10.21 -33.27 13.64
N ALA A 276 9.88 -33.90 14.76
CA ALA A 276 8.77 -33.51 15.61
C ALA A 276 8.96 -32.09 16.19
N ILE A 277 10.18 -31.70 16.58
CA ILE A 277 10.50 -30.35 17.05
C ILE A 277 10.37 -29.33 15.91
N LEU A 278 10.87 -29.64 14.71
CA LEU A 278 10.73 -28.77 13.54
C LEU A 278 9.27 -28.52 13.14
N SER A 279 8.42 -29.53 13.29
CA SER A 279 7.00 -29.47 12.94
C SER A 279 6.09 -29.11 14.11
N SER A 280 6.67 -28.82 15.28
CA SER A 280 6.00 -28.67 16.58
C SER A 280 4.82 -27.68 16.63
N LEU A 281 4.81 -26.65 15.78
CA LEU A 281 3.70 -25.68 15.73
C LEU A 281 2.48 -26.19 14.96
N SER A 282 2.65 -27.19 14.09
CA SER A 282 1.60 -27.65 13.18
C SER A 282 1.29 -29.15 13.29
N ALA A 283 2.17 -29.94 13.92
CA ALA A 283 2.01 -31.39 14.03
C ALA A 283 2.21 -31.90 15.48
N PRO A 284 1.53 -33.01 15.85
CA PRO A 284 1.84 -33.74 17.07
C PRO A 284 3.31 -34.23 17.10
N PRO A 285 3.88 -34.49 18.28
CA PRO A 285 3.23 -34.50 19.60
C PRO A 285 3.20 -33.15 20.30
N TYR A 286 3.95 -32.14 19.85
CA TYR A 286 4.13 -30.88 20.59
C TYR A 286 3.07 -29.82 20.31
N SER A 287 2.38 -29.87 19.17
CA SER A 287 1.38 -28.84 18.81
C SER A 287 0.26 -28.65 19.83
N PRO A 288 -0.29 -29.69 20.51
CA PRO A 288 -1.29 -29.50 21.57
C PRO A 288 -0.74 -28.70 22.76
N THR A 289 0.51 -28.93 23.15
CA THR A 289 1.15 -28.24 24.28
C THR A 289 1.47 -26.79 23.91
N TRP A 290 1.93 -26.52 22.69
CA TRP A 290 2.07 -25.15 22.18
C TRP A 290 0.73 -24.42 22.17
N ASN A 291 -0.33 -25.06 21.67
CA ASN A 291 -1.68 -24.49 21.68
C ASN A 291 -2.18 -24.20 23.09
N SER A 292 -1.93 -25.10 24.05
CA SER A 292 -2.26 -24.86 25.46
C SER A 292 -1.45 -23.69 26.03
N TYR A 293 -0.15 -23.60 25.73
CA TYR A 293 0.68 -22.50 26.20
C TYR A 293 0.19 -21.14 25.69
N VAL A 294 -0.11 -21.04 24.40
CA VAL A 294 -0.65 -19.82 23.79
C VAL A 294 -2.02 -19.49 24.38
N LYS A 295 -2.89 -20.50 24.56
CA LYS A 295 -4.21 -20.32 25.16
C LYS A 295 -4.13 -19.80 26.59
N ASP A 296 -3.25 -20.35 27.42
CA ASP A 296 -3.09 -19.94 28.82
C ASP A 296 -2.56 -18.51 28.96
N ARG A 297 -1.87 -18.00 27.94
CA ARG A 297 -1.33 -16.64 27.88
C ARG A 297 -2.11 -15.71 26.95
N LYS A 298 -3.28 -16.12 26.47
CA LYS A 298 -4.03 -15.36 25.45
C LYS A 298 -4.23 -13.90 25.85
N GLU A 299 -4.70 -13.65 27.08
CA GLU A 299 -4.94 -12.29 27.58
C GLU A 299 -3.65 -11.47 27.66
N GLU A 300 -2.53 -12.08 28.07
CA GLU A 300 -1.23 -11.42 28.12
C GLU A 300 -0.73 -11.07 26.70
N LEU A 301 -0.85 -12.00 25.76
CA LEU A 301 -0.46 -11.81 24.36
C LEU A 301 -1.30 -10.71 23.69
N GLU A 302 -2.62 -10.73 23.90
CA GLU A 302 -3.55 -9.73 23.38
C GLU A 302 -3.32 -8.34 24.00
N ALA A 303 -3.01 -8.27 25.30
CA ALA A 303 -2.76 -6.99 25.96
C ALA A 303 -1.40 -6.39 25.59
N ARG A 304 -0.35 -7.22 25.45
CA ARG A 304 1.05 -6.74 25.36
C ARG A 304 1.63 -6.75 23.95
N LEU A 305 1.37 -7.81 23.18
CA LEU A 305 1.96 -7.96 21.84
C LEU A 305 1.06 -7.38 20.77
N LEU A 306 -0.26 -7.52 20.91
CA LEU A 306 -1.22 -7.06 19.91
C LEU A 306 -1.04 -5.59 19.52
N PRO A 307 -0.89 -4.65 20.48
CA PRO A 307 -0.69 -3.24 20.14
C PRO A 307 0.59 -3.00 19.33
N LEU A 308 1.64 -3.79 19.61
CA LEU A 308 2.92 -3.70 18.90
C LEU A 308 2.82 -4.28 17.50
N VAL A 309 2.13 -5.41 17.34
CA VAL A 309 1.84 -5.99 16.02
C VAL A 309 1.06 -4.98 15.18
N VAL A 310 0.00 -4.36 15.72
CA VAL A 310 -0.74 -3.31 15.02
C VAL A 310 0.19 -2.18 14.57
N ARG A 311 1.08 -1.68 15.44
CA ARG A 311 2.02 -0.61 15.08
C ARG A 311 3.02 -1.03 14.00
N MET A 312 3.35 -2.33 13.94
CA MET A 312 4.25 -2.87 12.93
C MET A 312 3.56 -3.12 11.58
N THR A 313 2.28 -3.50 11.58
CA THR A 313 1.58 -3.98 10.38
C THR A 313 0.47 -3.05 9.88
N GLY A 314 0.12 -2.04 10.68
CA GLY A 314 -0.97 -1.10 10.41
C GLY A 314 -2.34 -1.77 10.35
N TYR A 315 -3.27 -1.09 9.67
CA TYR A 315 -4.67 -1.54 9.54
C TYR A 315 -4.88 -2.72 8.58
N TYR A 316 -3.88 -3.04 7.76
CA TYR A 316 -4.09 -3.79 6.51
C TYR A 316 -3.23 -5.04 6.39
N ALA A 317 -2.07 -5.10 7.05
CA ALA A 317 -1.18 -6.26 7.05
C ALA A 317 -1.21 -7.04 8.38
N TYR A 318 -2.23 -6.80 9.19
CA TYR A 318 -2.40 -7.40 10.51
C TYR A 318 -2.68 -8.91 10.43
N PRO A 319 -2.24 -9.74 11.41
CA PRO A 319 -2.38 -11.19 11.32
C PRO A 319 -3.84 -11.59 11.05
N PRO A 320 -4.10 -12.41 10.01
CA PRO A 320 -5.46 -12.75 9.60
C PRO A 320 -6.28 -13.52 10.62
N LEU A 321 -5.66 -14.08 11.68
CA LEU A 321 -6.37 -14.70 12.79
C LEU A 321 -7.22 -13.67 13.56
N LEU A 322 -6.83 -12.41 13.49
CA LEU A 322 -7.35 -11.31 14.28
C LEU A 322 -8.14 -10.30 13.43
N GLN A 323 -8.16 -10.45 12.10
CA GLN A 323 -8.97 -9.62 11.21
C GLN A 323 -9.59 -10.42 10.06
N PRO A 324 -10.82 -10.06 9.64
CA PRO A 324 -11.40 -10.59 8.41
C PRO A 324 -10.52 -10.23 7.20
N PRO A 325 -10.68 -10.92 6.07
CA PRO A 325 -9.93 -10.62 4.85
C PRO A 325 -10.02 -9.13 4.50
N GLY A 326 -8.87 -8.56 4.15
CA GLY A 326 -8.77 -7.14 3.89
C GLY A 326 -9.60 -6.70 2.67
N PRO A 327 -10.03 -5.42 2.61
CA PRO A 327 -10.78 -4.90 1.48
C PRO A 327 -10.04 -4.98 0.15
N ARG A 328 -10.80 -5.13 -0.93
CA ARG A 328 -10.34 -4.96 -2.31
C ARG A 328 -10.93 -3.70 -2.89
N PHE A 329 -10.13 -2.99 -3.68
CA PHE A 329 -10.44 -1.65 -4.15
C PHE A 329 -10.50 -1.59 -5.66
N ALA A 330 -11.48 -0.86 -6.18
CA ALA A 330 -11.60 -0.46 -7.58
C ALA A 330 -11.92 1.04 -7.63
N PHE A 331 -10.94 1.85 -8.03
CA PHE A 331 -11.10 3.29 -8.18
C PHE A 331 -11.03 3.67 -9.64
N ALA A 332 -11.80 4.69 -10.02
CA ALA A 332 -11.61 5.34 -11.29
C ALA A 332 -11.95 6.83 -11.23
N VAL A 333 -11.21 7.60 -12.02
CA VAL A 333 -11.49 9.02 -12.27
C VAL A 333 -11.52 9.27 -13.77
N ARG A 334 -12.47 10.08 -14.22
CA ARG A 334 -12.46 10.69 -15.55
C ARG A 334 -12.20 12.18 -15.38
N LEU A 335 -11.16 12.67 -16.03
CA LEU A 335 -10.80 14.09 -16.02
C LEU A 335 -11.12 14.73 -17.39
N PRO A 336 -11.35 16.05 -17.44
CA PRO A 336 -11.46 16.77 -18.71
C PRO A 336 -10.15 16.71 -19.51
N GLY A 337 -10.25 16.65 -20.84
CA GLY A 337 -9.10 16.67 -21.73
C GLY A 337 -8.35 15.34 -21.87
N GLU A 338 -7.10 15.43 -22.30
CA GLU A 338 -6.21 14.30 -22.56
C GLU A 338 -5.40 13.95 -21.31
N ILE A 339 -5.41 12.67 -20.90
CA ILE A 339 -4.62 12.19 -19.76
C ILE A 339 -3.13 12.26 -20.08
N VAL A 340 -2.32 12.69 -19.11
CA VAL A 340 -0.85 12.67 -19.16
C VAL A 340 -0.34 11.38 -18.51
N PRO A 341 0.02 10.34 -19.27
CA PRO A 341 0.31 9.02 -18.69
C PRO A 341 1.58 9.01 -17.84
N ALA A 342 2.57 9.83 -18.18
CA ALA A 342 3.83 9.94 -17.44
C ALA A 342 3.65 10.54 -16.03
N GLU A 343 2.54 11.21 -15.78
CA GLU A 343 2.23 11.88 -14.51
C GLU A 343 1.00 11.24 -13.82
N SER A 344 0.59 10.05 -14.28
CA SER A 344 -0.52 9.27 -13.74
C SER A 344 -0.05 7.86 -13.39
N ASN A 345 -0.45 7.33 -12.23
CA ASN A 345 0.02 6.00 -11.77
C ASN A 345 -1.04 4.88 -11.92
N GLY A 346 -2.13 5.16 -12.63
CA GLY A 346 -3.20 4.19 -12.92
C GLY A 346 -3.20 3.72 -14.37
N ARG A 347 -4.10 2.78 -14.67
CA ARG A 347 -4.33 2.34 -16.04
C ARG A 347 -5.12 3.40 -16.78
N VAL A 348 -4.52 4.00 -17.80
CA VAL A 348 -5.19 4.95 -18.70
C VAL A 348 -6.06 4.19 -19.71
N GLU A 349 -7.32 4.58 -19.81
CA GLU A 349 -8.31 4.05 -20.75
C GLU A 349 -8.60 5.08 -21.85
N SER A 350 -9.05 4.63 -23.02
CA SER A 350 -9.28 5.48 -24.20
C SER A 350 -10.35 6.57 -24.01
N SER A 351 -11.14 6.50 -22.95
CA SER A 351 -12.24 7.42 -22.63
C SER A 351 -11.84 8.62 -21.77
N GLY A 352 -10.53 8.86 -21.55
CA GLY A 352 -10.05 9.87 -20.60
C GLY A 352 -10.22 9.45 -19.13
N ARG A 353 -10.38 8.13 -18.91
CA ARG A 353 -10.54 7.51 -17.59
C ARG A 353 -9.20 6.92 -17.14
N VAL A 354 -8.88 7.07 -15.87
CA VAL A 354 -7.75 6.39 -15.21
C VAL A 354 -8.33 5.49 -14.13
N SER A 355 -7.91 4.22 -14.09
CA SER A 355 -8.43 3.22 -13.15
C SER A 355 -7.34 2.52 -12.34
N TRP A 356 -7.68 2.14 -11.12
CA TRP A 356 -6.82 1.40 -10.20
C TRP A 356 -7.60 0.23 -9.61
N ARG A 357 -6.97 -0.94 -9.56
CA ARG A 357 -7.45 -2.10 -8.82
C ARG A 357 -6.32 -2.63 -7.96
N PHE A 358 -6.56 -2.77 -6.66
CA PHE A 358 -5.55 -3.21 -5.70
C PHE A 358 -6.21 -3.83 -4.47
N ASP A 359 -5.40 -4.51 -3.66
CA ASP A 359 -5.80 -5.07 -2.38
C ASP A 359 -5.03 -4.41 -1.23
N VAL A 360 -5.27 -4.89 -0.01
CA VAL A 360 -4.63 -4.39 1.20
C VAL A 360 -3.11 -4.50 1.22
N ALA A 361 -2.50 -5.39 0.43
CA ALA A 361 -1.04 -5.52 0.40
C ALA A 361 -0.39 -4.24 -0.16
N ARG A 362 -1.08 -3.53 -1.08
CA ARG A 362 -0.60 -2.26 -1.64
C ARG A 362 -0.69 -1.08 -0.66
N LEU A 363 -1.40 -1.23 0.46
CA LEU A 363 -1.58 -0.17 1.46
C LEU A 363 -0.50 -0.18 2.55
N PHE A 364 0.33 -1.21 2.63
CA PHE A 364 1.41 -1.28 3.61
C PHE A 364 2.73 -0.81 2.98
N PRO A 365 3.58 -0.03 3.70
CA PRO A 365 3.35 0.54 5.03
C PRO A 365 2.62 1.90 5.02
N GLY A 366 2.75 2.68 3.94
CA GLY A 366 2.38 4.11 3.92
C GLY A 366 1.00 4.45 3.35
N GLY A 367 0.23 3.46 2.92
CA GLY A 367 -1.00 3.66 2.17
C GLY A 367 -0.76 3.65 0.65
N PHE A 368 -1.77 4.05 -0.11
CA PHE A 368 -1.67 4.12 -1.57
C PHE A 368 -2.34 5.39 -2.07
N THR A 369 -1.60 6.21 -2.81
CA THR A 369 -2.08 7.44 -3.44
C THR A 369 -2.25 7.20 -4.94
N MET A 370 -3.47 7.36 -5.42
CA MET A 370 -3.86 7.31 -6.82
C MET A 370 -3.76 8.71 -7.42
N THR A 371 -2.98 8.87 -8.48
CA THR A 371 -2.76 10.16 -9.14
C THR A 371 -3.14 10.09 -10.61
N ALA A 372 -3.89 11.09 -11.07
CA ALA A 372 -4.21 11.27 -12.47
C ALA A 372 -4.07 12.74 -12.82
N ARG A 373 -3.47 13.01 -13.99
CA ARG A 373 -3.34 14.35 -14.52
C ARG A 373 -3.82 14.40 -15.95
N SER A 374 -4.46 15.50 -16.32
CA SER A 374 -4.92 15.72 -17.69
C SER A 374 -4.79 17.18 -18.11
N VAL A 375 -4.79 17.37 -19.43
CA VAL A 375 -4.78 18.68 -20.07
C VAL A 375 -5.99 18.82 -20.99
N GLU A 376 -6.82 19.82 -20.71
CA GLU A 376 -7.90 20.24 -21.58
C GLU A 376 -7.43 21.39 -22.48
N ILE A 377 -7.33 21.13 -23.77
CA ILE A 377 -7.02 22.16 -24.77
C ILE A 377 -8.23 23.09 -24.91
N VAL A 378 -7.99 24.41 -25.03
CA VAL A 378 -9.05 25.42 -25.26
C VAL A 378 -8.89 26.01 -26.68
N PRO A 379 -9.40 25.34 -27.75
CA PRO A 379 -9.20 25.78 -29.13
C PRO A 379 -9.72 27.18 -29.42
N GLU A 380 -10.81 27.59 -28.77
CA GLU A 380 -11.42 28.90 -29.01
C GLU A 380 -10.53 30.04 -28.52
N ALA A 381 -9.93 29.89 -27.33
CA ALA A 381 -8.99 30.87 -26.79
C ALA A 381 -7.73 30.96 -27.67
N GLN A 382 -7.22 29.82 -28.15
CA GLN A 382 -6.08 29.81 -29.08
C GLN A 382 -6.39 30.49 -30.40
N ARG A 383 -7.55 30.22 -31.02
CA ARG A 383 -7.94 30.90 -32.26
C ARG A 383 -8.17 32.38 -32.06
N ARG A 384 -8.70 32.79 -30.90
CA ARG A 384 -8.88 34.21 -30.55
C ARG A 384 -7.54 34.93 -30.42
N LEU A 385 -6.59 34.33 -29.72
CA LEU A 385 -5.29 34.95 -29.45
C LEU A 385 -4.32 34.88 -30.65
N LEU A 386 -4.26 33.73 -31.31
CA LEU A 386 -3.21 33.39 -32.29
C LEU A 386 -3.73 33.22 -33.72
N GLY A 387 -5.05 33.28 -33.93
CA GLY A 387 -5.67 33.02 -35.24
C GLY A 387 -5.65 31.54 -35.67
N ARG A 388 -5.05 30.65 -34.88
CA ARG A 388 -4.90 29.22 -35.18
C ARG A 388 -4.83 28.37 -33.91
N LEU A 389 -4.91 27.05 -34.08
CA LEU A 389 -4.60 26.10 -33.02
C LEU A 389 -3.08 25.91 -32.97
N ALA A 390 -2.44 26.42 -31.92
CA ALA A 390 -0.99 26.33 -31.74
C ALA A 390 -0.57 25.19 -30.80
N ILE A 391 -1.45 24.82 -29.88
CA ILE A 391 -1.26 23.76 -28.89
C ILE A 391 -2.28 22.67 -29.23
N PRO A 392 -1.93 21.70 -30.10
CA PRO A 392 -2.88 20.73 -30.60
C PRO A 392 -3.15 19.56 -29.64
N ASP A 393 -2.25 19.30 -28.70
CA ASP A 393 -2.25 18.11 -27.85
C ASP A 393 -1.64 18.38 -26.46
N ALA A 394 -1.76 17.40 -25.55
CA ALA A 394 -1.19 17.49 -24.21
C ALA A 394 0.34 17.70 -24.24
N LYS A 395 1.07 17.08 -25.18
CA LYS A 395 2.54 17.19 -25.24
C LYS A 395 2.99 18.64 -25.47
N ALA A 396 2.35 19.34 -26.40
CA ALA A 396 2.63 20.75 -26.65
C ALA A 396 2.26 21.62 -25.44
N ALA A 397 1.15 21.31 -24.77
CA ALA A 397 0.72 22.04 -23.58
C ALA A 397 1.69 21.86 -22.40
N LEU A 398 2.22 20.66 -22.20
CA LEU A 398 3.19 20.37 -21.14
C LEU A 398 4.48 21.17 -21.31
N ALA A 399 4.97 21.34 -22.54
CA ALA A 399 6.16 22.17 -22.80
C ALA A 399 5.95 23.64 -22.38
N ILE A 400 4.73 24.16 -22.58
CA ILE A 400 4.36 25.53 -22.16
C ILE A 400 4.14 25.58 -20.64
N ARG A 401 3.50 24.56 -20.07
CA ARG A 401 3.27 24.43 -18.64
C ARG A 401 4.57 24.45 -17.85
N ASP A 402 5.58 23.71 -18.29
CA ASP A 402 6.86 23.60 -17.61
C ASP A 402 7.54 24.97 -17.54
N LEU A 403 7.58 25.68 -18.67
CA LEU A 403 8.07 27.06 -18.75
C LEU A 403 7.30 28.02 -17.82
N ALA A 404 5.97 27.90 -17.79
CA ALA A 404 5.09 28.74 -16.98
C ALA A 404 5.05 28.35 -15.48
N THR A 405 5.63 27.20 -15.11
CA THR A 405 5.74 26.78 -13.70
C THR A 405 7.00 27.34 -13.06
N GLU A 406 8.06 27.52 -13.84
CA GLU A 406 9.28 28.20 -13.40
C GLU A 406 9.08 29.71 -13.16
N ASP A 407 8.05 30.30 -13.80
CA ASP A 407 7.80 31.73 -13.80
C ASP A 407 6.29 32.05 -13.77
N PRO A 408 5.72 32.35 -12.58
CA PRO A 408 4.31 32.66 -12.43
C PRO A 408 3.85 33.88 -13.23
N ASP A 409 4.73 34.83 -13.54
CA ASP A 409 4.38 36.03 -14.29
C ASP A 409 4.12 35.70 -15.76
N VAL A 410 4.90 34.79 -16.34
CA VAL A 410 4.65 34.24 -17.69
C VAL A 410 3.28 33.55 -17.75
N ALA A 411 2.92 32.75 -16.75
CA ALA A 411 1.61 32.10 -16.69
C ALA A 411 0.46 33.13 -16.64
N ASN A 412 0.63 34.18 -15.84
CA ASN A 412 -0.36 35.26 -15.72
C ASN A 412 -0.50 36.07 -17.00
N LEU A 413 0.61 36.38 -17.69
CA LEU A 413 0.59 37.07 -18.98
C LEU A 413 -0.10 36.22 -20.04
N LEU A 414 0.20 34.92 -20.12
CA LEU A 414 -0.44 33.99 -21.07
C LEU A 414 -1.95 33.92 -20.87
N ARG A 415 -2.39 33.78 -19.62
CA ARG A 415 -3.81 33.76 -19.27
C ARG A 415 -4.50 35.06 -19.65
N ARG A 416 -3.92 36.22 -19.30
CA ARG A 416 -4.48 37.54 -19.65
C ARG A 416 -4.54 37.74 -21.15
N ALA A 417 -3.50 37.36 -21.88
CA ALA A 417 -3.46 37.43 -23.34
C ALA A 417 -4.59 36.58 -23.95
N ALA A 418 -4.77 35.34 -23.48
CA ALA A 418 -5.85 34.47 -23.93
C ALA A 418 -7.25 35.02 -23.63
N GLU A 419 -7.45 35.60 -22.44
CA GLU A 419 -8.71 36.21 -22.03
C GLU A 419 -9.07 37.43 -22.91
N THR A 420 -8.12 38.35 -23.13
CA THR A 420 -8.33 39.58 -23.90
C THR A 420 -8.23 39.39 -25.42
N GLY A 421 -7.59 38.30 -25.86
CA GLY A 421 -7.20 38.11 -27.26
C GLY A 421 -6.06 39.04 -27.71
N ASP A 422 -5.32 39.66 -26.79
CA ASP A 422 -4.24 40.59 -27.12
C ASP A 422 -2.87 39.92 -27.03
N ALA A 423 -2.34 39.50 -28.19
CA ALA A 423 -1.02 38.86 -28.30
C ALA A 423 0.14 39.79 -27.90
N ARG A 424 -0.05 41.12 -27.88
CA ARG A 424 0.99 42.08 -27.48
C ARG A 424 1.36 41.95 -26.00
N LEU A 425 0.46 41.38 -25.18
CA LEU A 425 0.75 41.09 -23.78
C LEU A 425 1.83 40.02 -23.59
N LEU A 426 2.18 39.28 -24.65
CA LEU A 426 3.28 38.33 -24.64
C LEU A 426 4.60 38.97 -25.09
N GLU A 427 4.63 40.26 -25.41
CA GLU A 427 5.85 40.99 -25.77
C GLU A 427 6.59 41.46 -24.52
N SER A 428 7.93 41.33 -24.55
CA SER A 428 8.78 41.92 -23.52
C SER A 428 8.77 43.44 -23.64
N THR A 429 8.64 44.11 -22.50
CA THR A 429 8.73 45.57 -22.38
C THR A 429 10.11 45.96 -21.81
N PRO A 430 10.54 47.23 -21.92
CA PRO A 430 11.77 47.70 -21.27
C PRO A 430 11.81 47.51 -19.74
N GLU A 431 10.64 47.33 -19.11
CA GLU A 431 10.48 47.10 -17.68
C GLU A 431 10.45 45.61 -17.32
N THR A 432 10.40 44.72 -18.32
CA THR A 432 10.42 43.27 -18.11
C THR A 432 11.85 42.85 -17.74
N ASP A 433 12.00 42.09 -16.65
CA ASP A 433 13.31 41.58 -16.28
C ASP A 433 13.84 40.60 -17.35
N ALA A 434 15.17 40.47 -17.45
CA ALA A 434 15.81 39.68 -18.50
C ALA A 434 15.43 38.18 -18.46
N SER A 435 15.12 37.66 -17.28
CA SER A 435 14.72 36.25 -17.07
C SER A 435 13.35 36.00 -17.69
N THR A 436 12.37 36.84 -17.32
CA THR A 436 11.01 36.80 -17.88
C THR A 436 11.01 37.05 -19.38
N ALA A 437 11.81 38.00 -19.87
CA ALA A 437 11.93 38.29 -21.31
C ALA A 437 12.41 37.06 -22.10
N THR A 438 13.44 36.36 -21.61
CA THR A 438 13.95 35.12 -22.23
C THR A 438 12.87 34.03 -22.27
N ARG A 439 12.08 33.90 -21.20
CA ARG A 439 10.97 32.93 -21.16
C ARG A 439 9.83 33.32 -22.08
N LEU A 440 9.48 34.60 -22.22
CA LEU A 440 8.47 35.06 -23.17
C LEU A 440 8.89 34.77 -24.62
N ASP A 441 10.17 34.95 -24.96
CA ASP A 441 10.69 34.59 -26.28
C ASP A 441 10.58 33.07 -26.52
N ARG A 442 10.93 32.25 -25.52
CA ARG A 442 10.76 30.81 -25.60
C ARG A 442 9.30 30.38 -25.72
N LEU A 443 8.39 31.05 -25.00
CA LEU A 443 6.95 30.82 -25.08
C LEU A 443 6.45 31.09 -26.51
N LYS A 444 6.87 32.19 -27.12
CA LYS A 444 6.53 32.52 -28.51
C LYS A 444 7.02 31.46 -29.49
N GLU A 445 8.24 30.97 -29.34
CA GLU A 445 8.75 29.87 -30.16
C GLU A 445 7.87 28.62 -30.05
N LEU A 446 7.50 28.23 -28.82
CA LEU A 446 6.62 27.08 -28.58
C LEU A 446 5.23 27.28 -29.18
N LEU A 447 4.70 28.50 -29.12
CA LEU A 447 3.44 28.86 -29.75
C LEU A 447 3.54 28.99 -31.28
N GLY A 448 4.75 29.01 -31.85
CA GLY A 448 5.01 29.35 -33.26
C GLY A 448 4.63 30.80 -33.60
N ALA A 449 4.69 31.68 -32.61
CA ALA A 449 4.41 33.10 -32.69
C ALA A 449 5.73 33.90 -32.78
N THR A 450 6.62 33.50 -33.69
CA THR A 450 7.74 34.35 -34.11
C THR A 450 7.24 35.34 -35.18
N PRO A 451 7.84 36.54 -35.30
CA PRO A 451 7.38 37.60 -36.22
C PRO A 451 7.22 37.14 -37.68
#